data_AF-A0AAC9NU39-F1
#
_entry.id   AF-A0AAC9NU39-F1
#
_cell.length_a   1.000
_cell.length_b   1.000
_cell.length_c   1.000
_cell.angle_alpha   90.00
_cell.angle_beta   90.00
_cell.angle_gamma   90.00
#
_symmetry.space_group_name_H-M   'P 1'
#
loop_
_entity.id
_entity.type
_entity.pdbx_description
1 polymer ?
#
loop_
_entity_poly.entity_id
_entity_poly.type
_entity_poly.pdbx_seq_one_letter_code
_entity_poly.pdbx_strand_id
1 'polypeptide(L)'
;MGRKSHTKTLYCSMNGFPVGDLYLKNGRISFKYSPDWLEVEGSRAISLSMPMQRAEISGDAVHAYFDNLLPDTGAIREHIKDKLGADSANPFDLLAKIGKDCVGALTFTETPATGGIPSLTLSPLSEGELAQIIRDTRFEKMLGMHSGDDFRISLAGAQEKTALTLWRGKWCRPHGSTPTTHIFKPPILHHESLGVDLSSSVDNEWFCQTFMKNLGLDVANCDIAQFEDQKVLVVERFDRKVESDVILRLPQEDICQALGKVSGSKYEEQGGPGSQEVMKLLSGSRNAYKDRLEFLRVQIVYWLLAAVDGHGKNFTITLNQDGYRLAPFYDVLSAYPYFGQGNIQAQKIKMAMKVYSKNTHYRWNEIMPRHWPEHGKKQGISEAQTLAIMTSLVDKVEPALRSSLQEANMLFDKEVGEAITENILTCLRKISHFLKR
;
A
#
# COMPACT_ATOMS: atom_id res chain seq x y z
N MET A 1 -22.28 -24.52 -35.96
CA MET A 1 -20.85 -24.18 -35.83
C MET A 1 -20.62 -23.64 -34.43
N GLY A 2 -19.89 -24.36 -33.59
CA GLY A 2 -19.57 -23.90 -32.24
C GLY A 2 -18.67 -22.66 -32.33
N ARG A 3 -19.09 -21.56 -31.70
CA ARG A 3 -18.31 -20.32 -31.60
C ARG A 3 -16.97 -20.71 -30.95
N LYS A 4 -15.84 -20.53 -31.65
CA LYS A 4 -14.51 -20.75 -31.05
C LYS A 4 -14.44 -19.88 -29.79
N SER A 5 -14.36 -20.51 -28.63
CA SER A 5 -14.08 -19.80 -27.38
C SER A 5 -12.66 -19.27 -27.49
N HIS A 6 -12.50 -17.97 -27.73
CA HIS A 6 -11.20 -17.30 -27.69
C HIS A 6 -10.78 -17.18 -26.22
N THR A 7 -10.22 -18.25 -25.67
CA THR A 7 -9.59 -18.23 -24.37
C THR A 7 -8.26 -17.52 -24.50
N LYS A 8 -8.07 -16.41 -23.79
CA LYS A 8 -6.75 -15.81 -23.60
C LYS A 8 -6.15 -16.33 -22.31
N THR A 9 -4.82 -16.42 -22.26
CA THR A 9 -4.07 -16.90 -21.10
C THR A 9 -2.94 -15.94 -20.79
N LEU A 10 -2.77 -15.61 -19.50
CA LEU A 10 -1.55 -15.04 -18.95
C LEU A 10 -0.92 -16.07 -18.03
N TYR A 11 0.36 -16.31 -18.22
CA TYR A 11 1.16 -17.19 -17.38
C TYR A 11 1.67 -16.40 -16.18
N CYS A 12 1.41 -16.92 -14.99
CA CYS A 12 1.79 -16.31 -13.72
C CYS A 12 3.01 -17.04 -13.16
N SER A 13 4.03 -16.27 -12.80
CA SER A 13 5.24 -16.80 -12.14
C SER A 13 5.60 -16.00 -10.90
N MET A 14 6.31 -16.64 -9.97
CA MET A 14 6.97 -15.98 -8.83
C MET A 14 8.47 -16.19 -8.96
N ASN A 15 9.23 -15.11 -9.10
CA ASN A 15 10.68 -15.16 -9.30
C ASN A 15 11.11 -16.14 -10.42
N GLY A 16 10.32 -16.19 -11.50
CA GLY A 16 10.53 -17.04 -12.68
C GLY A 16 10.08 -18.50 -12.54
N PHE A 17 9.59 -18.91 -11.37
CA PHE A 17 8.96 -20.22 -11.18
C PHE A 17 7.47 -20.17 -11.57
N PRO A 18 6.98 -21.05 -12.45
CA PRO A 18 5.56 -21.10 -12.81
C PRO A 18 4.67 -21.40 -11.60
N VAL A 19 3.68 -20.54 -11.36
CA VAL A 19 2.73 -20.68 -10.24
C VAL A 19 1.36 -21.12 -10.73
N GLY A 20 0.95 -20.66 -11.90
CA GLY A 20 -0.34 -20.98 -12.49
C GLY A 20 -0.68 -20.07 -13.65
N ASP A 21 -1.91 -20.19 -14.13
CA ASP A 21 -2.40 -19.48 -15.31
C ASP A 21 -3.65 -18.69 -14.95
N LEU A 22 -3.69 -17.44 -15.41
CA LEU A 22 -4.87 -16.60 -15.43
C LEU A 22 -5.54 -16.72 -16.82
N TYR A 23 -6.81 -17.08 -16.86
CA TYR A 23 -7.59 -17.21 -18.09
C TYR A 23 -8.61 -16.08 -18.21
N LEU A 24 -8.88 -15.66 -19.44
CA LEU A 24 -10.05 -14.85 -19.80
C LEU A 24 -10.93 -15.65 -20.75
N LYS A 25 -12.13 -16.04 -20.29
CA LYS A 25 -13.12 -16.83 -21.03
C LYS A 25 -14.46 -16.11 -21.02
N ASN A 26 -14.97 -15.72 -22.18
CA ASN A 26 -16.26 -14.99 -22.31
C ASN A 26 -16.37 -13.76 -21.39
N GLY A 27 -15.29 -12.99 -21.24
CA GLY A 27 -15.24 -11.79 -20.39
C GLY A 27 -15.11 -12.06 -18.89
N ARG A 28 -14.97 -13.33 -18.47
CA ARG A 28 -14.77 -13.71 -17.07
C ARG A 28 -13.35 -14.21 -16.86
N ILE A 29 -12.73 -13.78 -15.76
CA ILE A 29 -11.41 -14.25 -15.36
C ILE A 29 -11.51 -15.44 -14.42
N SER A 30 -10.57 -16.36 -14.56
CA SER A 30 -10.39 -17.52 -13.69
C SER A 30 -8.91 -17.85 -13.55
N PHE A 31 -8.53 -18.48 -12.45
CA PHE A 31 -7.13 -18.81 -12.17
C PHE A 31 -6.97 -20.29 -11.86
N LYS A 32 -5.90 -20.91 -12.36
CA LYS A 32 -5.58 -22.30 -12.07
C LYS A 32 -4.12 -22.41 -11.66
N TYR A 33 -3.89 -22.99 -10.49
CA TYR A 33 -2.53 -23.31 -10.04
C TYR A 33 -1.88 -24.36 -10.95
N SER A 34 -0.57 -24.20 -11.17
CA SER A 34 0.25 -25.22 -11.81
C SER A 34 0.30 -26.46 -10.91
N PRO A 35 0.13 -27.68 -11.46
CA PRO A 35 0.30 -28.92 -10.70
C PRO A 35 1.66 -28.99 -9.99
N ASP A 36 2.73 -28.57 -10.66
CA ASP A 36 4.09 -28.58 -10.12
C ASP A 36 4.22 -27.61 -8.93
N TRP A 37 3.53 -26.46 -9.00
CA TRP A 37 3.49 -25.51 -7.88
C TRP A 37 2.77 -26.08 -6.67
N LEU A 38 1.78 -26.97 -6.85
CA LEU A 38 1.09 -27.59 -5.72
C LEU A 38 1.96 -28.60 -4.97
N GLU A 39 3.03 -29.09 -5.60
CA GLU A 39 3.87 -30.17 -5.08
C GLU A 39 5.27 -29.71 -4.67
N VAL A 40 5.72 -28.52 -5.13
CA VAL A 40 7.03 -27.98 -4.77
C VAL A 40 7.10 -27.53 -3.31
N GLU A 41 8.21 -27.87 -2.65
CA GLU A 41 8.50 -27.40 -1.30
C GLU A 41 8.54 -25.87 -1.27
N GLY A 42 7.87 -25.29 -0.28
CA GLY A 42 7.80 -23.84 -0.15
C GLY A 42 6.81 -23.13 -1.08
N SER A 43 5.99 -23.90 -1.80
CA SER A 43 4.79 -23.40 -2.45
C SER A 43 3.82 -22.75 -1.46
N ARG A 44 2.99 -21.86 -1.99
CA ARG A 44 1.98 -21.13 -1.21
C ARG A 44 0.89 -20.61 -2.12
N ALA A 45 -0.25 -20.26 -1.53
CA ALA A 45 -1.31 -19.59 -2.26
C ALA A 45 -0.85 -18.19 -2.73
N ILE A 46 -1.34 -17.73 -3.87
CA ILE A 46 -1.11 -16.36 -4.35
C ILE A 46 -1.90 -15.32 -3.52
N SER A 47 -2.96 -15.78 -2.85
CA SER A 47 -3.83 -15.01 -1.97
C SER A 47 -4.52 -15.93 -0.97
N LEU A 48 -4.78 -15.44 0.23
CA LEU A 48 -5.65 -16.11 1.21
C LEU A 48 -7.09 -16.28 0.68
N SER A 49 -7.55 -15.41 -0.21
CA SER A 49 -8.86 -15.52 -0.86
C SER A 49 -8.89 -16.55 -2.01
N MET A 50 -7.73 -17.04 -2.43
CA MET A 50 -7.56 -18.00 -3.53
C MET A 50 -6.69 -19.19 -3.07
N PRO A 51 -7.18 -20.03 -2.15
CA PRO A 51 -6.39 -21.12 -1.59
C PRO A 51 -5.92 -22.12 -2.66
N MET A 52 -4.76 -22.74 -2.41
CA MET A 52 -4.17 -23.74 -3.31
C MET A 52 -5.11 -24.92 -3.50
N GLN A 53 -5.42 -25.23 -4.77
CA GLN A 53 -6.25 -26.35 -5.16
C GLN A 53 -5.98 -26.75 -6.62
N ARG A 54 -6.30 -28.00 -6.97
CA ARG A 54 -6.14 -28.52 -8.35
C ARG A 54 -7.20 -27.97 -9.32
N ALA A 55 -8.38 -27.61 -8.81
CA ALA A 55 -9.48 -27.09 -9.60
C ALA A 55 -9.23 -25.63 -10.02
N GLU A 56 -9.80 -25.24 -11.16
CA GLU A 56 -9.81 -23.83 -11.61
C GLU A 56 -10.71 -23.00 -10.67
N ILE A 57 -10.18 -21.89 -10.18
CA ILE A 57 -10.86 -20.95 -9.30
C ILE A 57 -11.52 -19.89 -10.17
N SER A 58 -12.78 -19.57 -9.91
CA SER A 58 -13.53 -18.51 -10.59
C SER A 58 -14.42 -17.75 -9.62
N GLY A 59 -14.93 -16.60 -10.04
CA GLY A 59 -15.82 -15.75 -9.24
C GLY A 59 -15.14 -14.52 -8.66
N ASP A 60 -15.83 -13.89 -7.71
CA ASP A 60 -15.52 -12.54 -7.24
C ASP A 60 -14.14 -12.42 -6.59
N ALA A 61 -13.67 -13.45 -5.88
CA ALA A 61 -12.35 -13.45 -5.25
C ALA A 61 -11.21 -13.33 -6.28
N VAL A 62 -11.34 -14.04 -7.42
CA VAL A 62 -10.37 -13.97 -8.52
C VAL A 62 -10.37 -12.57 -9.12
N HIS A 63 -11.56 -12.03 -9.41
CA HIS A 63 -11.70 -10.67 -9.90
C HIS A 63 -11.09 -9.65 -8.94
N ALA A 64 -11.46 -9.71 -7.66
CA ALA A 64 -10.97 -8.81 -6.62
C ALA A 64 -9.45 -8.87 -6.48
N TYR A 65 -8.84 -10.05 -6.48
CA TYR A 65 -7.40 -10.19 -6.33
C TYR A 65 -6.63 -9.45 -7.43
N PHE A 66 -6.94 -9.75 -8.70
CA PHE A 66 -6.24 -9.15 -9.84
C PHE A 66 -6.62 -7.68 -10.07
N ASP A 67 -7.85 -7.28 -9.76
CA ASP A 67 -8.29 -5.89 -9.79
C ASP A 67 -7.50 -5.01 -8.82
N ASN A 68 -7.19 -5.52 -7.62
CA ASN A 68 -6.44 -4.78 -6.59
C ASN A 68 -4.95 -4.60 -6.90
N LEU A 69 -4.40 -5.30 -7.90
CA LEU A 69 -3.03 -5.09 -8.38
C LEU A 69 -2.90 -3.83 -9.26
N LEU A 70 -4.04 -3.26 -9.66
CA LEU A 70 -4.13 -2.15 -10.61
C LEU A 70 -4.47 -0.84 -9.88
N PRO A 71 -4.31 0.32 -10.52
CA PRO A 71 -4.66 1.61 -9.94
C PRO A 71 -6.16 1.66 -9.63
N ASP A 72 -6.54 2.38 -8.58
CA ASP A 72 -7.93 2.42 -8.11
C ASP A 72 -8.83 3.22 -9.06
N THR A 73 -8.28 4.22 -9.74
CA THR A 73 -9.05 5.18 -10.53
C THR A 73 -9.26 4.70 -11.97
N GLY A 74 -10.52 4.64 -12.40
CA GLY A 74 -10.88 4.25 -13.78
C GLY A 74 -10.20 5.11 -14.85
N ALA A 75 -10.06 6.42 -14.64
CA ALA A 75 -9.36 7.30 -15.57
C ALA A 75 -7.89 6.90 -15.79
N ILE A 76 -7.18 6.48 -14.74
CA ILE A 76 -5.80 6.00 -14.86
C ILE A 76 -5.76 4.70 -15.67
N ARG A 77 -6.74 3.81 -15.47
CA ARG A 77 -6.84 2.55 -16.21
C ARG A 77 -7.14 2.75 -17.70
N GLU A 78 -8.05 3.66 -18.03
CA GLU A 78 -8.33 4.03 -19.42
C GLU A 78 -7.10 4.62 -20.10
N HIS A 79 -6.36 5.49 -19.41
CA HIS A 79 -5.08 6.02 -19.91
C HIS A 79 -4.04 4.93 -20.16
N ILE A 80 -3.89 3.97 -19.24
CA ILE A 80 -2.99 2.82 -19.44
C ILE A 80 -3.41 2.01 -20.67
N LYS A 81 -4.72 1.77 -20.82
CA LYS A 81 -5.28 1.04 -21.96
C LYS A 81 -4.96 1.75 -23.28
N ASP A 82 -5.25 3.04 -23.38
CA ASP A 82 -5.03 3.82 -24.61
C ASP A 82 -3.53 3.97 -24.93
N LYS A 83 -2.68 4.20 -23.91
CA LYS A 83 -1.24 4.36 -24.12
C LYS A 83 -0.54 3.06 -24.54
N LEU A 84 -0.88 1.93 -23.90
CA LEU A 84 -0.20 0.64 -24.13
C LEU A 84 -0.91 -0.24 -25.15
N GLY A 85 -2.01 0.25 -25.75
CA GLY A 85 -2.84 -0.50 -26.67
C GLY A 85 -3.37 -1.78 -26.03
N ALA A 86 -3.88 -1.70 -24.80
CA ALA A 86 -4.58 -2.82 -24.18
C ALA A 86 -5.98 -2.96 -24.79
N ASP A 87 -6.49 -4.20 -24.90
CA ASP A 87 -7.79 -4.45 -25.53
C ASP A 87 -8.96 -3.88 -24.71
N SER A 88 -8.78 -3.73 -23.40
CA SER A 88 -9.75 -3.10 -22.50
C SER A 88 -9.09 -2.58 -21.21
N ALA A 89 -9.81 -1.78 -20.43
CA ALA A 89 -9.39 -1.36 -19.09
C ALA A 89 -9.69 -2.41 -18.00
N ASN A 90 -10.07 -3.63 -18.39
CA ASN A 90 -10.33 -4.72 -17.46
C ASN A 90 -9.03 -5.33 -16.92
N PRO A 91 -9.06 -6.00 -15.75
CA PRO A 91 -7.84 -6.42 -15.09
C PRO A 91 -6.92 -7.32 -15.93
N PHE A 92 -7.49 -8.26 -16.68
CA PHE A 92 -6.73 -9.17 -17.52
C PHE A 92 -5.90 -8.43 -18.59
N ASP A 93 -6.55 -7.60 -19.41
CA ASP A 93 -5.90 -6.96 -20.55
C ASP A 93 -4.88 -5.90 -20.08
N LEU A 94 -5.12 -5.25 -18.94
CA LEU A 94 -4.14 -4.34 -18.32
C LEU A 94 -2.92 -5.10 -17.79
N LEU A 95 -3.12 -6.18 -17.03
CA LEU A 95 -2.03 -7.01 -16.51
C LEU A 95 -1.19 -7.64 -17.63
N ALA A 96 -1.78 -7.93 -18.79
CA ALA A 96 -1.02 -8.38 -19.96
C ALA A 96 0.05 -7.36 -20.40
N LYS A 97 -0.20 -6.06 -20.20
CA LYS A 97 0.72 -4.98 -20.58
C LYS A 97 1.69 -4.60 -19.46
N ILE A 98 1.19 -4.45 -18.23
CA ILE A 98 1.95 -3.86 -17.11
C ILE A 98 2.29 -4.85 -15.99
N GLY A 99 1.84 -6.11 -16.10
CA GLY A 99 1.96 -7.13 -15.06
C GLY A 99 3.36 -7.71 -14.88
N LYS A 100 4.39 -7.14 -15.52
CA LYS A 100 5.77 -7.65 -15.40
C LYS A 100 6.41 -7.32 -14.05
N ASP A 101 5.93 -6.26 -13.38
CA ASP A 101 6.38 -5.87 -12.05
C ASP A 101 5.22 -5.29 -11.23
N CYS A 102 4.46 -6.15 -10.53
CA CYS A 102 3.36 -5.72 -9.66
C CYS A 102 3.79 -5.58 -8.20
N VAL A 103 2.86 -5.11 -7.35
CA VAL A 103 2.96 -5.32 -5.91
C VAL A 103 2.96 -6.83 -5.60
N GLY A 104 3.81 -7.25 -4.66
CA GLY A 104 4.05 -8.65 -4.35
C GLY A 104 5.00 -9.33 -5.34
N ALA A 105 4.83 -10.64 -5.51
CA ALA A 105 5.79 -11.48 -6.24
C ALA A 105 5.32 -12.00 -7.60
N LEU A 106 4.07 -11.76 -7.98
CA LEU A 106 3.55 -12.24 -9.25
C LEU A 106 4.08 -11.43 -10.42
N THR A 107 4.43 -12.16 -11.47
CA THR A 107 4.77 -11.65 -12.80
C THR A 107 3.84 -12.30 -13.80
N PHE A 108 3.27 -11.50 -14.70
CA PHE A 108 2.33 -11.92 -15.75
C PHE A 108 2.99 -11.81 -17.13
N THR A 109 2.92 -12.89 -17.91
CA THR A 109 3.51 -12.95 -19.26
C THR A 109 2.60 -13.69 -20.25
N GLU A 110 2.72 -13.38 -21.54
CA GLU A 110 2.01 -14.10 -22.61
C GLU A 110 2.66 -15.44 -22.97
N THR A 111 3.90 -15.67 -22.52
CA THR A 111 4.61 -16.93 -22.65
C THR A 111 4.94 -17.53 -21.28
N PRO A 112 4.98 -18.87 -21.14
CA PRO A 112 5.35 -19.50 -19.88
C PRO A 112 6.77 -19.11 -19.44
N ALA A 113 6.97 -18.97 -18.13
CA ALA A 113 8.31 -18.83 -17.59
C ALA A 113 9.11 -20.12 -17.77
N THR A 114 10.39 -20.01 -18.09
CA THR A 114 11.30 -21.14 -18.33
C THR A 114 11.90 -21.72 -17.05
N GLY A 115 11.54 -21.18 -15.88
CA GLY A 115 12.18 -21.49 -14.61
C GLY A 115 13.43 -20.64 -14.33
N GLY A 116 13.74 -20.48 -13.04
CA GLY A 116 14.89 -19.71 -12.56
C GLY A 116 14.66 -18.21 -12.48
N ILE A 117 15.44 -17.54 -11.62
CA ILE A 117 15.34 -16.10 -11.40
C ILE A 117 15.87 -15.37 -12.65
N PRO A 118 15.08 -14.48 -13.29
CA PRO A 118 15.54 -13.74 -14.46
C PRO A 118 16.76 -12.86 -14.16
N SER A 119 17.66 -12.75 -15.13
CA SER A 119 18.78 -11.82 -15.05
C SER A 119 18.29 -10.36 -14.99
N LEU A 120 19.01 -9.52 -14.26
CA LEU A 120 18.71 -8.09 -14.17
C LEU A 120 19.16 -7.38 -15.46
N THR A 121 18.23 -6.67 -16.10
CA THR A 121 18.49 -5.79 -17.24
C THR A 121 18.18 -4.37 -16.84
N LEU A 122 19.22 -3.55 -16.70
CA LEU A 122 19.16 -2.21 -16.08
C LEU A 122 19.91 -1.19 -16.93
N SER A 123 19.33 -0.01 -17.12
CA SER A 123 20.05 1.16 -17.63
C SER A 123 20.24 2.19 -16.52
N PRO A 124 21.48 2.59 -16.18
CA PRO A 124 21.71 3.69 -15.24
C PRO A 124 21.01 4.96 -15.69
N LEU A 125 20.52 5.74 -14.73
CA LEU A 125 19.87 7.03 -14.96
C LEU A 125 20.74 8.16 -14.41
N SER A 126 20.88 9.22 -15.19
CA SER A 126 21.39 10.51 -14.73
C SER A 126 20.36 11.25 -13.89
N GLU A 127 20.80 12.28 -13.16
CA GLU A 127 19.90 13.12 -12.37
C GLU A 127 18.81 13.79 -13.22
N GLY A 128 19.16 14.33 -14.39
CA GLY A 128 18.19 14.96 -15.29
C GLY A 128 17.18 13.98 -15.88
N GLU A 129 17.58 12.73 -16.15
CA GLU A 129 16.63 11.67 -16.56
C GLU A 129 15.68 11.30 -15.42
N LEU A 130 16.16 11.26 -14.17
CA LEU A 130 15.31 11.03 -12.99
C LEU A 130 14.29 12.17 -12.83
N ALA A 131 14.76 13.42 -12.91
CA ALA A 131 13.91 14.60 -12.85
C ALA A 131 12.84 14.58 -13.95
N GLN A 132 13.21 14.22 -15.19
CA GLN A 132 12.26 14.09 -16.30
C GLN A 132 11.19 13.02 -16.04
N ILE A 133 11.59 11.82 -15.57
CA ILE A 133 10.64 10.75 -15.22
C ILE A 133 9.64 11.23 -14.15
N ILE A 134 10.12 11.96 -13.14
CA ILE A 134 9.27 12.50 -12.08
C ILE A 134 8.33 13.58 -12.63
N ARG A 135 8.83 14.47 -13.51
CA ARG A 135 8.00 15.47 -14.21
C ARG A 135 6.89 14.81 -15.01
N ASP A 136 7.22 13.80 -15.82
CA ASP A 136 6.23 13.11 -16.66
C ASP A 136 5.15 12.43 -15.80
N THR A 137 5.55 11.82 -14.68
CA THR A 137 4.61 11.23 -13.70
C THR A 137 3.59 12.26 -13.21
N ARG A 138 4.00 13.52 -13.01
CA ARG A 138 3.13 14.63 -12.58
C ARG A 138 2.26 15.18 -13.71
N PHE A 139 2.84 15.40 -14.89
CA PHE A 139 2.17 16.06 -16.02
C PHE A 139 1.02 15.24 -16.59
N GLU A 140 1.08 13.91 -16.53
CA GLU A 140 0.05 13.03 -17.09
C GLU A 140 -1.33 13.20 -16.46
N LYS A 141 -1.42 13.54 -15.17
CA LYS A 141 -2.71 13.81 -14.52
C LYS A 141 -3.24 15.20 -14.86
N MET A 142 -2.36 16.19 -15.05
CA MET A 142 -2.76 17.58 -15.35
C MET A 142 -3.41 17.72 -16.73
N LEU A 143 -2.97 16.92 -17.71
CA LEU A 143 -3.43 17.08 -19.09
C LEU A 143 -4.38 15.98 -19.56
N GLY A 144 -4.43 14.81 -18.91
CA GLY A 144 -5.10 13.65 -19.49
C GLY A 144 -4.60 13.33 -20.92
N MET A 145 -3.36 13.73 -21.25
CA MET A 145 -2.82 13.71 -22.61
C MET A 145 -1.35 13.26 -22.66
N HIS A 146 -1.01 12.79 -23.85
CA HIS A 146 0.12 11.99 -24.27
C HIS A 146 1.52 12.60 -24.08
N SER A 147 2.44 11.77 -23.59
CA SER A 147 3.83 11.75 -24.05
C SER A 147 4.36 10.30 -24.08
N GLY A 148 5.12 10.01 -25.14
CA GLY A 148 5.68 8.70 -25.46
C GLY A 148 6.85 8.38 -24.56
N ASP A 149 6.79 7.20 -23.94
CA ASP A 149 7.93 6.42 -23.43
C ASP A 149 7.39 5.11 -22.84
N ASP A 150 8.11 4.03 -23.11
CA ASP A 150 7.74 2.60 -22.93
C ASP A 150 7.92 2.04 -21.51
N PHE A 151 7.96 2.89 -20.48
CA PHE A 151 8.22 2.45 -19.12
C PHE A 151 7.13 2.93 -18.14
N ARG A 152 6.22 2.04 -17.73
CA ARG A 152 5.37 2.25 -16.54
C ARG A 152 5.10 0.98 -15.76
N ILE A 153 5.29 1.09 -14.45
CA ILE A 153 4.98 0.07 -13.45
C ILE A 153 3.64 0.43 -12.84
N SER A 154 2.71 -0.51 -12.87
CA SER A 154 1.40 -0.34 -12.27
C SER A 154 1.47 -0.63 -10.79
N LEU A 155 1.46 0.43 -9.97
CA LEU A 155 1.34 0.32 -8.53
C LEU A 155 -0.08 0.70 -8.13
N ALA A 156 -0.74 -0.16 -7.35
CA ALA A 156 -2.08 0.07 -6.81
C ALA A 156 -2.15 1.35 -5.95
N GLY A 157 -3.32 1.97 -5.88
CA GLY A 157 -3.57 3.24 -5.17
C GLY A 157 -4.01 4.39 -6.09
N ALA A 158 -4.24 5.57 -5.51
CA ALA A 158 -4.77 6.75 -6.21
C ALA A 158 -3.74 7.88 -6.45
N GLN A 159 -2.63 7.88 -5.71
CA GLN A 159 -1.55 8.86 -5.87
C GLN A 159 -0.64 8.52 -7.05
N GLU A 160 -0.20 9.57 -7.75
CA GLU A 160 0.83 9.52 -8.79
C GLU A 160 2.13 8.94 -8.22
N LYS A 161 2.66 7.92 -8.89
CA LYS A 161 3.93 7.31 -8.52
C LYS A 161 4.55 6.59 -9.68
N THR A 162 5.86 6.52 -9.62
CA THR A 162 6.67 5.65 -10.47
C THR A 162 7.51 4.75 -9.58
N ALA A 163 8.20 3.78 -10.17
CA ALA A 163 9.13 2.94 -9.44
C ALA A 163 10.41 2.72 -10.23
N LEU A 164 11.52 2.66 -9.50
CA LEU A 164 12.86 2.53 -10.06
C LEU A 164 13.69 1.52 -9.28
N THR A 165 14.84 1.16 -9.84
CA THR A 165 15.75 0.18 -9.23
C THR A 165 16.99 0.88 -8.71
N LEU A 166 17.24 0.82 -7.40
CA LEU A 166 18.52 1.18 -6.81
C LEU A 166 19.42 -0.04 -6.88
N TRP A 167 20.43 -0.01 -7.74
CA TRP A 167 21.36 -1.12 -7.93
C TRP A 167 22.80 -0.64 -7.76
N ARG A 168 23.54 -1.25 -6.83
CA ARG A 168 24.95 -0.90 -6.53
C ARG A 168 25.16 0.61 -6.33
N GLY A 169 24.24 1.24 -5.59
CA GLY A 169 24.27 2.67 -5.26
C GLY A 169 23.88 3.62 -6.39
N LYS A 170 23.33 3.12 -7.51
CA LYS A 170 22.88 3.94 -8.64
C LYS A 170 21.42 3.69 -8.95
N TRP A 171 20.70 4.76 -9.28
CA TRP A 171 19.35 4.67 -9.81
C TRP A 171 19.39 4.17 -11.25
N CYS A 172 18.53 3.20 -11.55
CA CYS A 172 18.45 2.53 -12.84
C CYS A 172 16.99 2.38 -13.27
N ARG A 173 16.77 2.50 -14.59
CA ARG A 173 15.55 2.06 -15.27
C ARG A 173 15.60 0.54 -15.44
N PRO A 174 14.68 -0.24 -14.85
CA PRO A 174 14.57 -1.67 -15.11
C PRO A 174 13.93 -1.94 -16.46
N HIS A 175 14.32 -3.06 -17.08
CA HIS A 175 13.77 -3.54 -18.34
C HIS A 175 13.20 -4.94 -18.19
N GLY A 176 12.20 -5.26 -19.02
CA GLY A 176 11.57 -6.58 -19.03
C GLY A 176 10.91 -6.91 -17.69
N SER A 177 11.33 -8.02 -17.08
CA SER A 177 10.85 -8.49 -15.76
C SER A 177 11.79 -8.14 -14.61
N THR A 178 12.75 -7.24 -14.83
CA THR A 178 13.64 -6.75 -13.77
C THR A 178 12.82 -6.02 -12.71
N PRO A 179 12.87 -6.43 -11.42
CA PRO A 179 12.06 -5.80 -10.39
C PRO A 179 12.56 -4.40 -10.04
N THR A 180 11.63 -3.49 -9.79
CA THR A 180 11.92 -2.26 -9.04
C THR A 180 12.16 -2.54 -7.57
N THR A 181 12.79 -1.57 -6.91
CA THR A 181 13.15 -1.64 -5.48
C THR A 181 12.62 -0.46 -4.69
N HIS A 182 12.26 0.64 -5.34
CA HIS A 182 11.77 1.84 -4.69
C HIS A 182 10.60 2.44 -5.45
N ILE A 183 9.66 3.02 -4.72
CA ILE A 183 8.52 3.78 -5.22
C ILE A 183 8.84 5.26 -5.02
N PHE A 184 8.64 6.05 -6.06
CA PHE A 184 8.84 7.49 -6.08
C PHE A 184 7.47 8.15 -6.06
N LYS A 185 7.19 8.91 -5.00
CA LYS A 185 5.93 9.62 -4.80
C LYS A 185 6.17 11.12 -4.88
N PRO A 186 5.90 11.77 -6.03
CA PRO A 186 5.93 13.22 -6.11
C PRO A 186 4.83 13.84 -5.24
N PRO A 187 4.93 15.16 -4.95
CA PRO A 187 3.88 15.90 -4.29
C PRO A 187 2.52 15.74 -4.97
N ILE A 188 1.50 15.41 -4.19
CA ILE A 188 0.11 15.42 -4.60
C ILE A 188 -0.28 16.88 -4.89
N LEU A 189 -0.45 17.23 -6.15
CA LEU A 189 -0.91 18.57 -6.53
C LEU A 189 -2.39 18.77 -6.21
N HIS A 190 -2.80 20.04 -6.22
CA HIS A 190 -4.13 20.52 -5.85
C HIS A 190 -5.26 19.59 -6.30
N HIS A 191 -6.06 19.13 -5.34
CA HIS A 191 -7.24 18.31 -5.63
C HIS A 191 -8.43 19.25 -5.83
N GLU A 192 -8.68 19.68 -7.08
CA GLU A 192 -9.68 20.69 -7.43
C GLU A 192 -11.06 20.42 -6.81
N SER A 193 -11.48 19.17 -6.72
CA SER A 193 -12.78 18.80 -6.12
C SER A 193 -12.82 18.83 -4.58
N LEU A 194 -11.66 18.85 -3.90
CA LEU A 194 -11.58 19.00 -2.44
C LEU A 194 -11.25 20.45 -2.02
N GLY A 195 -10.70 21.25 -2.94
CA GLY A 195 -10.27 22.63 -2.67
C GLY A 195 -9.12 22.71 -1.67
N VAL A 196 -8.22 21.72 -1.69
CA VAL A 196 -7.12 21.55 -0.74
C VAL A 196 -5.80 21.55 -1.49
N ASP A 197 -4.82 22.28 -0.97
CA ASP A 197 -3.44 22.17 -1.42
C ASP A 197 -2.71 21.06 -0.65
N LEU A 198 -2.30 20.01 -1.36
CA LEU A 198 -1.59 18.86 -0.83
C LEU A 198 -0.10 18.86 -1.26
N SER A 199 0.42 20.02 -1.69
CA SER A 199 1.81 20.20 -2.13
C SER A 199 2.85 19.79 -1.09
N SER A 200 2.51 19.82 0.21
CA SER A 200 3.36 19.35 1.32
C SER A 200 3.26 17.85 1.62
N SER A 201 2.60 17.07 0.76
CA SER A 201 2.41 15.62 0.95
C SER A 201 3.72 14.81 1.07
N VAL A 202 4.80 15.22 0.41
CA VAL A 202 6.12 14.58 0.56
C VAL A 202 6.63 14.72 2.00
N ASP A 203 6.63 15.94 2.53
CA ASP A 203 7.06 16.24 3.90
C ASP A 203 6.16 15.58 4.93
N ASN A 204 4.85 15.65 4.71
CA ASN A 204 3.84 15.06 5.59
C ASN A 204 4.02 13.54 5.70
N GLU A 205 4.13 12.83 4.57
CA GLU A 205 4.27 11.37 4.59
C GLU A 205 5.62 10.94 5.17
N TRP A 206 6.71 11.63 4.82
CA TRP A 206 8.03 11.37 5.42
C TRP A 206 7.99 11.55 6.94
N PHE A 207 7.39 12.64 7.43
CA PHE A 207 7.32 12.92 8.86
C PHE A 207 6.46 11.89 9.60
N CYS A 208 5.30 11.53 9.06
CA CYS A 208 4.43 10.49 9.64
C CYS A 208 5.14 9.14 9.73
N GLN A 209 5.81 8.69 8.66
CA GLN A 209 6.52 7.41 8.65
C GLN A 209 7.73 7.42 9.59
N THR A 210 8.53 8.50 9.59
CA THR A 210 9.68 8.66 10.50
C THR A 210 9.24 8.69 11.96
N PHE A 211 8.15 9.40 12.27
CA PHE A 211 7.53 9.39 13.61
C PHE A 211 7.08 7.99 14.03
N MET A 212 6.38 7.27 13.15
CA MET A 212 5.94 5.90 13.44
C MET A 212 7.11 4.95 13.66
N LYS A 213 8.18 5.07 12.86
CA LYS A 213 9.43 4.32 13.03
C LYS A 213 10.07 4.60 14.39
N ASN A 214 10.20 5.87 14.76
CA ASN A 214 10.77 6.30 16.04
C ASN A 214 9.89 5.95 17.25
N LEU A 215 8.58 5.78 17.02
CA LEU A 215 7.68 5.23 18.02
C LEU A 215 7.90 3.71 18.22
N GLY A 216 8.58 3.04 17.29
CA GLY A 216 8.84 1.60 17.29
C GLY A 216 7.76 0.79 16.59
N LEU A 217 7.10 1.34 15.57
CA LEU A 217 6.29 0.60 14.61
C LEU A 217 7.16 0.10 13.45
N ASP A 218 6.80 -1.05 12.90
CA ASP A 218 7.43 -1.55 11.67
C ASP A 218 6.84 -0.81 10.47
N VAL A 219 7.64 -0.02 9.78
CA VAL A 219 7.21 0.84 8.66
C VAL A 219 8.17 0.70 7.48
N ALA A 220 7.68 0.97 6.28
CA ALA A 220 8.54 1.07 5.11
C ALA A 220 9.59 2.18 5.31
N ASN A 221 10.84 1.93 4.91
CA ASN A 221 11.84 2.97 4.93
C ASN A 221 11.54 3.99 3.82
N CYS A 222 11.68 5.27 4.13
CA CYS A 222 11.54 6.33 3.15
C CYS A 222 12.47 7.51 3.45
N ASP A 223 12.84 8.25 2.41
CA ASP A 223 13.60 9.49 2.53
C ASP A 223 13.11 10.52 1.50
N ILE A 224 13.32 11.80 1.79
CA ILE A 224 13.06 12.89 0.86
C ILE A 224 14.31 13.05 -0.01
N ALA A 225 14.11 12.96 -1.33
CA ALA A 225 15.15 13.24 -2.31
C ALA A 225 14.76 14.42 -3.20
N GLN A 226 15.77 15.02 -3.81
CA GLN A 226 15.60 16.04 -4.84
C GLN A 226 16.47 15.68 -6.04
N PHE A 227 15.89 15.77 -7.24
CA PHE A 227 16.58 15.61 -8.52
C PHE A 227 16.24 16.85 -9.35
N GLU A 228 17.23 17.69 -9.63
CA GLU A 228 17.00 19.03 -10.20
C GLU A 228 15.91 19.82 -9.44
N ASP A 229 14.79 20.14 -10.09
CA ASP A 229 13.65 20.88 -9.54
C ASP A 229 12.55 19.97 -8.95
N GLN A 230 12.75 18.64 -8.96
CA GLN A 230 11.75 17.68 -8.50
C GLN A 230 12.07 17.16 -7.10
N LYS A 231 11.31 17.65 -6.11
CA LYS A 231 11.23 17.04 -4.77
C LYS A 231 10.34 15.81 -4.81
N VAL A 232 10.76 14.72 -4.16
CA VAL A 232 10.06 13.43 -4.20
C VAL A 232 10.27 12.64 -2.91
N LEU A 233 9.25 11.90 -2.46
CA LEU A 233 9.43 10.87 -1.44
C LEU A 233 9.87 9.57 -2.10
N VAL A 234 11.01 9.03 -1.67
CA VAL A 234 11.53 7.74 -2.13
C VAL A 234 11.25 6.70 -1.05
N VAL A 235 10.40 5.72 -1.35
CA VAL A 235 9.98 4.66 -0.43
C VAL A 235 10.59 3.33 -0.85
N GLU A 236 11.34 2.69 0.04
CA GLU A 236 11.90 1.35 -0.16
C GLU A 236 10.76 0.32 -0.18
N ARG A 237 10.78 -0.53 -1.20
CA ARG A 237 9.79 -1.61 -1.36
C ARG A 237 10.13 -2.77 -0.43
N PHE A 238 9.32 -2.96 0.61
CA PHE A 238 9.43 -4.12 1.51
C PHE A 238 8.98 -5.45 0.87
N ASP A 239 8.41 -5.42 -0.33
CA ASP A 239 8.11 -6.60 -1.14
C ASP A 239 9.25 -7.01 -2.08
N ARG A 240 10.45 -6.49 -1.82
CA ARG A 240 11.67 -6.73 -2.60
C ARG A 240 12.82 -7.01 -1.65
N LYS A 241 13.67 -7.96 -2.02
CA LYS A 241 14.93 -8.24 -1.33
C LYS A 241 16.08 -8.16 -2.32
N VAL A 242 16.94 -7.16 -2.13
CA VAL A 242 18.14 -6.97 -2.94
C VAL A 242 19.25 -7.85 -2.36
N GLU A 243 19.76 -8.77 -3.17
CA GLU A 243 20.94 -9.61 -2.87
C GLU A 243 22.07 -9.23 -3.83
N SER A 244 23.27 -9.82 -3.68
CA SER A 244 24.47 -9.42 -4.44
C SER A 244 24.28 -9.40 -5.96
N ASP A 245 23.56 -10.38 -6.51
CA ASP A 245 23.38 -10.56 -7.97
C ASP A 245 21.91 -10.72 -8.40
N VAL A 246 20.96 -10.70 -7.46
CA VAL A 246 19.53 -10.87 -7.77
C VAL A 246 18.68 -9.89 -6.97
N ILE A 247 17.48 -9.60 -7.48
CA ILE A 247 16.43 -8.92 -6.73
C ILE A 247 15.26 -9.89 -6.62
N LEU A 248 14.99 -10.39 -5.42
CA LEU A 248 13.88 -11.30 -5.15
C LEU A 248 12.61 -10.49 -4.91
N ARG A 249 11.50 -10.93 -5.50
CA ARG A 249 10.18 -10.43 -5.12
C ARG A 249 9.62 -11.27 -3.98
N LEU A 250 9.07 -10.61 -2.97
CA LEU A 250 8.48 -11.24 -1.80
C LEU A 250 6.95 -11.26 -1.94
N PRO A 251 6.29 -12.42 -1.78
CA PRO A 251 4.84 -12.51 -1.88
C PRO A 251 4.15 -11.71 -0.76
N GLN A 252 3.21 -10.86 -1.15
CA GLN A 252 2.37 -10.09 -0.24
C GLN A 252 1.02 -9.79 -0.88
N GLU A 253 0.04 -9.42 -0.06
CA GLU A 253 -1.24 -8.92 -0.51
C GLU A 253 -1.86 -7.96 0.51
N ASP A 254 -2.67 -7.01 0.02
CA ASP A 254 -3.41 -6.10 0.90
C ASP A 254 -4.63 -6.79 1.55
N ILE A 255 -5.21 -6.20 2.60
CA ILE A 255 -6.35 -6.82 3.29
C ILE A 255 -7.60 -6.91 2.40
N CYS A 256 -7.77 -6.02 1.42
CA CYS A 256 -8.86 -6.16 0.44
C CYS A 256 -8.68 -7.45 -0.38
N GLN A 257 -7.48 -7.71 -0.89
CA GLN A 257 -7.14 -8.96 -1.59
C GLN A 257 -7.33 -10.18 -0.69
N ALA A 258 -6.80 -10.15 0.53
CA ALA A 258 -6.87 -11.29 1.44
C ALA A 258 -8.31 -11.67 1.84
N LEU A 259 -9.23 -10.69 1.84
CA LEU A 259 -10.66 -10.87 2.11
C LEU A 259 -11.54 -10.96 0.84
N GLY A 260 -10.95 -10.95 -0.36
CA GLY A 260 -11.69 -11.04 -1.62
C GLY A 260 -12.58 -9.82 -1.92
N LYS A 261 -12.18 -8.63 -1.48
CA LYS A 261 -12.90 -7.36 -1.68
C LYS A 261 -12.30 -6.59 -2.86
N VAL A 262 -13.15 -6.03 -3.72
CA VAL A 262 -12.71 -5.21 -4.87
C VAL A 262 -12.14 -3.85 -4.43
N SER A 263 -11.27 -3.24 -5.26
CA SER A 263 -10.60 -1.98 -4.93
C SER A 263 -11.59 -0.84 -4.65
N GLY A 264 -12.69 -0.76 -5.43
CA GLY A 264 -13.73 0.26 -5.28
C GLY A 264 -14.48 0.25 -3.94
N SER A 265 -14.33 -0.81 -3.15
CA SER A 265 -14.91 -0.95 -1.81
C SER A 265 -13.82 -0.93 -0.74
N LYS A 266 -12.71 -0.21 -0.91
CA LYS A 266 -11.60 -0.22 0.07
C LYS A 266 -11.95 0.38 1.44
N TYR A 267 -12.89 1.33 1.49
CA TYR A 267 -13.33 1.98 2.74
C TYR A 267 -14.44 1.19 3.43
N GLU A 268 -14.43 1.16 4.77
CA GLU A 268 -15.45 0.46 5.54
C GLU A 268 -16.88 0.99 5.26
N GLU A 269 -17.05 2.30 5.07
CA GLU A 269 -18.36 2.88 4.71
C GLU A 269 -18.88 2.45 3.33
N GLN A 270 -18.00 1.92 2.46
CA GLN A 270 -18.32 1.43 1.11
C GLN A 270 -18.36 -0.11 1.05
N GLY A 271 -18.41 -0.80 2.20
CA GLY A 271 -18.46 -2.26 2.29
C GLY A 271 -17.08 -2.94 2.34
N GLY A 272 -16.02 -2.14 2.52
CA GLY A 272 -14.64 -2.61 2.70
C GLY A 272 -14.33 -3.18 4.07
N PRO A 273 -13.11 -3.71 4.22
CA PRO A 273 -12.66 -4.29 5.48
C PRO A 273 -12.74 -3.29 6.64
N GLY A 274 -13.54 -3.61 7.65
CA GLY A 274 -13.52 -2.89 8.93
C GLY A 274 -12.45 -3.45 9.87
N SER A 275 -12.16 -2.72 10.95
CA SER A 275 -11.14 -3.12 11.94
C SER A 275 -11.41 -4.49 12.59
N GLN A 276 -12.68 -4.92 12.72
CA GLN A 276 -13.05 -6.25 13.22
C GLN A 276 -12.70 -7.37 12.23
N GLU A 277 -12.89 -7.16 10.92
CA GLU A 277 -12.52 -8.13 9.89
C GLU A 277 -11.00 -8.29 9.81
N VAL A 278 -10.26 -7.17 9.89
CA VAL A 278 -8.79 -7.20 9.95
C VAL A 278 -8.31 -7.96 11.19
N MET A 279 -8.87 -7.69 12.37
CA MET A 279 -8.51 -8.41 13.60
C MET A 279 -8.81 -9.90 13.55
N LYS A 280 -9.92 -10.28 12.90
CA LYS A 280 -10.26 -11.69 12.66
C LYS A 280 -9.25 -12.34 11.72
N LEU A 281 -8.86 -11.68 10.64
CA LEU A 281 -7.82 -12.17 9.74
C LEU A 281 -6.49 -12.33 10.50
N LEU A 282 -6.04 -11.32 11.22
CA LEU A 282 -4.78 -11.37 11.97
C LEU A 282 -4.78 -12.41 13.10
N SER A 283 -5.94 -12.93 13.53
CA SER A 283 -6.00 -14.06 14.47
C SER A 283 -5.42 -15.36 13.91
N GLY A 284 -5.36 -15.52 12.58
CA GLY A 284 -4.70 -16.64 11.92
C GLY A 284 -3.25 -16.37 11.49
N SER A 285 -2.70 -15.19 11.80
CA SER A 285 -1.28 -14.89 11.53
C SER A 285 -0.37 -15.82 12.33
N ARG A 286 0.81 -16.11 11.77
CA ARG A 286 1.87 -16.83 12.49
C ARG A 286 2.38 -16.11 13.72
N ASN A 287 2.15 -14.80 13.80
CA ASN A 287 2.44 -14.00 14.98
C ASN A 287 1.18 -13.28 15.50
N ALA A 288 0.04 -13.99 15.49
CA ALA A 288 -1.29 -13.44 15.77
C ALA A 288 -1.35 -12.54 17.02
N TYR A 289 -0.66 -12.90 18.10
CA TYR A 289 -0.63 -12.08 19.31
C TYR A 289 0.00 -10.70 19.06
N LYS A 290 1.20 -10.66 18.49
CA LYS A 290 1.91 -9.40 18.20
C LYS A 290 1.18 -8.60 17.13
N ASP A 291 0.79 -9.24 16.03
CA ASP A 291 0.19 -8.55 14.89
C ASP A 291 -1.14 -7.88 15.26
N ARG A 292 -1.96 -8.53 16.10
CA ARG A 292 -3.22 -7.93 16.60
C ARG A 292 -2.97 -6.77 17.55
N LEU A 293 -1.94 -6.83 18.40
CA LEU A 293 -1.56 -5.71 19.26
C LEU A 293 -0.99 -4.54 18.47
N GLU A 294 -0.13 -4.80 17.48
CA GLU A 294 0.41 -3.76 16.59
C GLU A 294 -0.70 -3.13 15.73
N PHE A 295 -1.66 -3.91 15.26
CA PHE A 295 -2.81 -3.37 14.54
C PHE A 295 -3.74 -2.51 15.43
N LEU A 296 -3.95 -2.88 16.69
CA LEU A 296 -4.67 -2.00 17.62
C LEU A 296 -3.87 -0.72 17.92
N ARG A 297 -2.56 -0.87 18.15
CA ARG A 297 -1.65 0.24 18.42
C ARG A 297 -1.61 1.24 17.26
N VAL A 298 -1.50 0.77 16.02
CA VAL A 298 -1.46 1.66 14.85
C VAL A 298 -2.78 2.39 14.65
N GLN A 299 -3.94 1.79 14.97
CA GLN A 299 -5.23 2.50 14.91
C GLN A 299 -5.28 3.69 15.89
N ILE A 300 -4.73 3.53 17.09
CA ILE A 300 -4.61 4.64 18.07
C ILE A 300 -3.64 5.70 17.54
N VAL A 301 -2.54 5.29 16.92
CA VAL A 301 -1.56 6.21 16.32
C VAL A 301 -2.15 6.96 15.12
N TYR A 302 -2.93 6.32 14.26
CA TYR A 302 -3.64 6.98 13.17
C TYR A 302 -4.64 8.00 13.69
N TRP A 303 -5.33 7.71 14.80
CA TRP A 303 -6.16 8.71 15.46
C TRP A 303 -5.33 9.88 16.03
N LEU A 304 -4.18 9.63 16.65
CA LEU A 304 -3.29 10.70 17.12
C LEU A 304 -2.80 11.59 15.97
N LEU A 305 -2.48 11.00 14.83
CA LEU A 305 -2.03 11.66 13.60
C LEU A 305 -3.14 12.34 12.80
N ALA A 306 -4.41 12.10 13.11
CA ALA A 306 -5.52 12.37 12.19
C ALA A 306 -5.25 11.77 10.78
N ALA A 307 -4.67 10.57 10.74
CA ALA A 307 -4.46 9.81 9.51
C ALA A 307 -5.76 9.12 9.11
N VAL A 308 -6.53 9.82 8.29
CA VAL A 308 -7.92 9.46 7.96
C VAL A 308 -8.05 8.42 6.85
N ASP A 309 -6.99 8.19 6.09
CA ASP A 309 -7.00 7.33 4.90
C ASP A 309 -6.46 5.90 5.12
N GLY A 310 -6.40 5.45 6.37
CA GLY A 310 -5.98 4.10 6.75
C GLY A 310 -7.00 3.01 6.39
N HIS A 311 -7.29 2.81 5.11
CA HIS A 311 -8.30 1.87 4.61
C HIS A 311 -7.73 0.47 4.33
N GLY A 312 -8.55 -0.49 3.87
CA GLY A 312 -8.17 -1.90 3.71
C GLY A 312 -6.92 -2.15 2.84
N LYS A 313 -6.66 -1.28 1.85
CA LYS A 313 -5.46 -1.38 0.98
C LYS A 313 -4.16 -0.82 1.59
N ASN A 314 -4.21 -0.15 2.75
CA ASN A 314 -3.03 0.41 3.45
C ASN A 314 -2.50 -0.54 4.53
N PHE A 315 -3.12 -1.72 4.66
CA PHE A 315 -2.64 -2.80 5.49
C PHE A 315 -2.37 -4.00 4.60
N THR A 316 -1.19 -4.59 4.74
CA THR A 316 -0.70 -5.69 3.92
C THR A 316 -0.25 -6.85 4.81
N ILE A 317 -0.37 -8.06 4.30
CA ILE A 317 0.23 -9.26 4.89
C ILE A 317 1.30 -9.82 3.95
N THR A 318 2.39 -10.30 4.53
CA THR A 318 3.40 -11.10 3.82
C THR A 318 2.95 -12.56 3.76
N LEU A 319 3.18 -13.24 2.63
CA LEU A 319 2.82 -14.64 2.43
C LEU A 319 4.11 -15.49 2.39
N ASN A 320 4.44 -16.07 3.54
CA ASN A 320 5.62 -16.90 3.73
C ASN A 320 5.26 -18.40 3.64
N GLN A 321 6.29 -19.25 3.60
CA GLN A 321 6.10 -20.71 3.56
C GLN A 321 5.44 -21.22 4.86
N ASP A 322 5.73 -20.58 5.98
CA ASP A 322 5.20 -20.95 7.29
C ASP A 322 3.82 -20.35 7.58
N GLY A 323 3.28 -19.51 6.70
CA GLY A 323 2.00 -18.81 6.84
C GLY A 323 2.13 -17.32 6.54
N TYR A 324 1.23 -16.50 7.10
CA TYR A 324 1.23 -15.06 6.86
C TYR A 324 1.44 -14.25 8.13
N ARG A 325 1.90 -13.01 7.96
CA ARG A 325 2.18 -12.04 9.02
C ARG A 325 1.86 -10.63 8.53
N LEU A 326 1.51 -9.73 9.45
CA LEU A 326 1.37 -8.30 9.15
C LEU A 326 2.68 -7.75 8.57
N ALA A 327 2.58 -7.03 7.45
CA ALA A 327 3.71 -6.36 6.81
C ALA A 327 3.96 -4.98 7.43
N PRO A 328 5.10 -4.32 7.14
CA PRO A 328 5.35 -2.95 7.57
C PRO A 328 4.22 -2.00 7.13
N PHE A 329 3.92 -0.98 7.94
CA PHE A 329 2.99 0.08 7.57
C PHE A 329 3.61 1.03 6.55
N TYR A 330 2.78 1.63 5.70
CA TYR A 330 3.19 2.53 4.64
C TYR A 330 2.03 3.48 4.29
N ASP A 331 2.33 4.54 3.53
CA ASP A 331 1.30 5.42 2.95
C ASP A 331 0.41 6.06 4.03
N VAL A 332 1.07 6.79 4.94
CA VAL A 332 0.43 7.44 6.09
C VAL A 332 0.59 8.95 5.95
N LEU A 333 -0.54 9.65 5.82
CA LEU A 333 -0.60 11.10 5.77
C LEU A 333 -1.46 11.64 6.91
N SER A 334 -0.97 12.65 7.61
CA SER A 334 -1.73 13.40 8.59
C SER A 334 -2.63 14.43 7.90
N ALA A 335 -3.87 14.56 8.36
CA ALA A 335 -4.75 15.62 7.90
C ALA A 335 -4.47 16.99 8.55
N TYR A 336 -3.64 17.06 9.61
CA TYR A 336 -3.44 18.30 10.38
C TYR A 336 -2.95 19.50 9.57
N PRO A 337 -1.95 19.38 8.66
CA PRO A 337 -1.48 20.52 7.87
C PRO A 337 -2.55 21.12 6.95
N TYR A 338 -3.63 20.36 6.68
CA TYR A 338 -4.68 20.74 5.74
C TYR A 338 -5.98 21.15 6.44
N PHE A 339 -6.01 21.17 7.78
CA PHE A 339 -7.20 21.59 8.51
C PHE A 339 -7.59 23.03 8.19
N GLY A 340 -8.87 23.24 7.89
CA GLY A 340 -9.42 24.54 7.52
C GLY A 340 -9.30 24.87 6.03
N GLN A 341 -8.59 24.06 5.24
CA GLN A 341 -8.56 24.17 3.79
C GLN A 341 -9.71 23.38 3.16
N GLY A 342 -10.37 23.99 2.16
CA GLY A 342 -11.44 23.36 1.41
C GLY A 342 -12.48 22.66 2.29
N ASN A 343 -12.68 21.36 2.05
CA ASN A 343 -13.60 20.52 2.81
C ASN A 343 -12.99 19.80 4.02
N ILE A 344 -11.68 19.97 4.30
CA ILE A 344 -11.00 19.32 5.43
C ILE A 344 -11.23 20.12 6.71
N GLN A 345 -12.38 19.89 7.32
CA GLN A 345 -12.72 20.45 8.63
C GLN A 345 -12.60 19.36 9.69
N ALA A 346 -11.91 19.64 10.79
CA ALA A 346 -11.70 18.69 11.89
C ALA A 346 -12.99 18.02 12.41
N GLN A 347 -14.13 18.72 12.33
CA GLN A 347 -15.44 18.21 12.75
C GLN A 347 -16.12 17.28 11.73
N LYS A 348 -15.64 17.29 10.47
CA LYS A 348 -16.22 16.55 9.35
C LYS A 348 -15.38 15.35 8.91
N ILE A 349 -14.07 15.37 9.18
CA ILE A 349 -13.20 14.26 8.79
C ILE A 349 -13.56 12.99 9.56
N LYS A 350 -13.29 11.87 8.90
CA LYS A 350 -13.76 10.55 9.26
C LYS A 350 -12.59 9.58 9.16
N MET A 351 -12.40 8.72 10.16
CA MET A 351 -11.41 7.64 10.09
C MET A 351 -11.88 6.58 9.09
N ALA A 352 -10.97 6.02 8.29
CA ALA A 352 -11.32 4.97 7.31
C ALA A 352 -11.91 3.70 7.93
N MET A 353 -11.56 3.39 9.19
CA MET A 353 -12.13 2.29 9.97
C MET A 353 -12.76 2.79 11.26
N LYS A 354 -13.90 2.21 11.64
CA LYS A 354 -14.68 2.59 12.83
C LYS A 354 -14.00 2.17 14.13
N VAL A 355 -14.17 3.02 15.14
CA VAL A 355 -13.89 2.70 16.54
C VAL A 355 -15.20 2.28 17.22
N TYR A 356 -15.23 1.03 17.68
CA TYR A 356 -16.40 0.43 18.31
C TYR A 356 -16.33 0.55 19.83
N SER A 357 -17.20 1.34 20.45
CA SER A 357 -17.39 1.39 21.91
C SER A 357 -18.84 1.05 22.26
N LYS A 358 -19.41 1.58 23.35
CA LYS A 358 -20.87 1.56 23.58
C LYS A 358 -21.62 2.09 22.34
N ASN A 359 -21.10 3.19 21.77
CA ASN A 359 -21.51 3.71 20.47
C ASN A 359 -20.37 3.53 19.46
N THR A 360 -20.71 3.47 18.18
CA THR A 360 -19.73 3.41 17.09
C THR A 360 -19.32 4.82 16.69
N HIS A 361 -18.02 5.07 16.57
CA HIS A 361 -17.44 6.37 16.22
C HIS A 361 -16.71 6.28 14.88
N TYR A 362 -17.02 7.21 13.99
CA TYR A 362 -16.40 7.34 12.67
C TYR A 362 -15.67 8.68 12.54
N ARG A 363 -16.27 9.75 13.06
CA ARG A 363 -15.67 11.09 13.02
C ARG A 363 -14.50 11.18 13.98
N TRP A 364 -13.38 11.69 13.49
CA TRP A 364 -12.11 11.72 14.23
C TRP A 364 -12.21 12.48 15.57
N ASN A 365 -12.87 13.64 15.55
CA ASN A 365 -13.07 14.51 16.71
C ASN A 365 -13.99 13.93 17.78
N GLU A 366 -14.85 12.96 17.43
CA GLU A 366 -15.76 12.28 18.36
C GLU A 366 -15.11 11.08 19.06
N ILE A 367 -13.95 10.62 18.58
CA ILE A 367 -13.18 9.54 19.21
C ILE A 367 -12.44 10.11 20.44
N MET A 368 -12.54 9.40 21.56
CA MET A 368 -12.00 9.79 22.86
C MET A 368 -11.20 8.64 23.48
N PRO A 369 -10.25 8.91 24.39
CA PRO A 369 -9.41 7.87 25.01
C PRO A 369 -10.19 6.69 25.60
N ARG A 370 -11.31 6.97 26.27
CA ARG A 370 -12.21 5.96 26.86
C ARG A 370 -12.83 4.97 25.86
N HIS A 371 -12.83 5.28 24.56
CA HIS A 371 -13.39 4.39 23.54
C HIS A 371 -12.43 3.24 23.20
N TRP A 372 -11.11 3.41 23.41
CA TRP A 372 -10.12 2.43 23.01
C TRP A 372 -10.15 1.13 23.83
N PRO A 373 -10.26 1.14 25.17
CA PRO A 373 -10.37 -0.11 25.94
C PRO A 373 -11.58 -0.97 25.53
N GLU A 374 -12.74 -0.34 25.33
CA GLU A 374 -13.95 -1.02 24.83
C GLU A 374 -13.77 -1.53 23.39
N HIS A 375 -13.08 -0.77 22.55
CA HIS A 375 -12.75 -1.18 21.19
C HIS A 375 -11.83 -2.39 21.16
N GLY A 376 -10.75 -2.37 21.95
CA GLY A 376 -9.84 -3.50 22.14
C GLY A 376 -10.60 -4.74 22.62
N LYS A 377 -11.47 -4.59 23.63
CA LYS A 377 -12.32 -5.69 24.14
C LYS A 377 -13.20 -6.30 23.05
N LYS A 378 -13.85 -5.47 22.22
CA LYS A 378 -14.66 -5.92 21.07
C LYS A 378 -13.84 -6.60 19.97
N GLN A 379 -12.53 -6.40 19.96
CA GLN A 379 -11.58 -7.04 19.04
C GLN A 379 -10.83 -8.22 19.70
N GLY A 380 -11.19 -8.59 20.93
CA GLY A 380 -10.56 -9.69 21.66
C GLY A 380 -9.17 -9.37 22.23
N ILE A 381 -8.89 -8.10 22.50
CA ILE A 381 -7.72 -7.61 23.25
C ILE A 381 -8.20 -7.16 24.63
N SER A 382 -7.47 -7.51 25.69
CA SER A 382 -7.92 -7.13 27.04
C SER A 382 -7.83 -5.62 27.27
N GLU A 383 -8.63 -5.13 28.21
CA GLU A 383 -8.55 -3.75 28.66
C GLU A 383 -7.14 -3.41 29.18
N ALA A 384 -6.54 -4.30 29.99
CA ALA A 384 -5.18 -4.13 30.50
C ALA A 384 -4.14 -4.00 29.37
N GLN A 385 -4.26 -4.79 28.31
CA GLN A 385 -3.36 -4.68 27.14
C GLN A 385 -3.56 -3.36 26.39
N THR A 386 -4.81 -2.91 26.24
CA THR A 386 -5.10 -1.64 25.57
C THR A 386 -4.59 -0.45 26.39
N LEU A 387 -4.78 -0.46 27.71
CA LEU A 387 -4.26 0.55 28.62
C LEU A 387 -2.72 0.56 28.63
N ALA A 388 -2.08 -0.62 28.54
CA ALA A 388 -0.63 -0.71 28.41
C ALA A 388 -0.12 -0.08 27.10
N ILE A 389 -0.82 -0.29 25.98
CA ILE A 389 -0.51 0.39 24.71
C ILE A 389 -0.65 1.91 24.90
N MET A 390 -1.76 2.39 25.44
CA MET A 390 -2.01 3.82 25.66
C MET A 390 -0.97 4.47 26.58
N THR A 391 -0.57 3.78 27.64
CA THR A 391 0.49 4.24 28.57
C THR A 391 1.83 4.34 27.84
N SER A 392 2.21 3.30 27.10
CA SER A 392 3.44 3.34 26.29
C SER A 392 3.43 4.46 25.24
N LEU A 393 2.26 4.84 24.71
CA LEU A 393 2.15 5.97 23.78
C LEU A 393 2.39 7.31 24.51
N VAL A 394 1.84 7.50 25.71
CA VAL A 394 2.10 8.70 26.52
C VAL A 394 3.60 8.89 26.78
N ASP A 395 4.32 7.80 27.07
CA ASP A 395 5.74 7.86 27.39
C ASP A 395 6.63 8.09 26.15
N LYS A 396 6.25 7.54 24.98
CA LYS A 396 7.13 7.48 23.80
C LYS A 396 6.83 8.48 22.71
N VAL A 397 5.61 9.03 22.64
CA VAL A 397 5.21 9.91 21.52
C VAL A 397 6.04 11.19 21.47
N GLU A 398 6.23 11.90 22.58
CA GLU A 398 7.01 13.15 22.57
C GLU A 398 8.50 12.91 22.22
N PRO A 399 9.20 11.92 22.81
CA PRO A 399 10.56 11.57 22.37
C PRO A 399 10.65 11.18 20.89
N ALA A 400 9.66 10.42 20.37
CA ALA A 400 9.64 10.01 18.97
C ALA A 400 9.44 11.20 18.02
N LEU A 401 8.56 12.15 18.35
CA LEU A 401 8.37 13.38 17.57
C LEU A 401 9.65 14.22 17.52
N ARG A 402 10.31 14.39 18.67
CA ARG A 402 11.59 15.11 18.77
C ARG A 402 12.67 14.47 17.91
N SER A 403 12.81 13.15 17.97
CA SER A 403 13.78 12.40 17.18
C SER A 403 13.52 12.55 15.68
N SER A 404 12.24 12.52 15.29
CA SER A 404 11.83 12.65 13.88
C SER A 404 12.16 14.04 13.31
N LEU A 405 11.97 15.11 14.08
CA LEU A 405 12.39 16.46 13.68
C LEU A 405 13.92 16.61 13.61
N GLN A 406 14.68 15.84 14.39
CA GLN A 406 16.14 15.84 14.37
C GLN A 406 16.73 15.06 13.19
N GLU A 407 16.04 14.03 12.72
CA GLU A 407 16.42 13.25 11.54
C GLU A 407 16.16 13.97 10.21
N ALA A 408 15.41 15.07 10.24
CA ALA A 408 15.05 15.82 9.05
C ALA A 408 16.28 16.32 8.28
N ASN A 409 16.34 15.94 7.00
CA ASN A 409 17.34 16.45 6.08
C ASN A 409 17.00 17.90 5.66
N MET A 410 17.91 18.55 4.92
CA MET A 410 17.74 19.96 4.51
C MET A 410 16.60 20.22 3.53
N LEU A 411 16.03 19.17 2.92
CA LEU A 411 14.92 19.27 1.98
C LEU A 411 13.55 19.29 2.68
N PHE A 412 13.51 18.87 3.95
CA PHE A 412 12.28 18.77 4.73
C PHE A 412 11.73 20.16 5.11
N ASP A 413 10.43 20.35 4.90
CA ASP A 413 9.70 21.49 5.41
C ASP A 413 9.35 21.29 6.89
N LYS A 414 10.08 22.00 7.75
CA LYS A 414 9.92 21.92 9.20
C LYS A 414 8.56 22.40 9.68
N GLU A 415 7.92 23.35 8.99
CA GLU A 415 6.62 23.88 9.41
C GLU A 415 5.54 22.78 9.37
N VAL A 416 5.62 21.88 8.39
CA VAL A 416 4.74 20.72 8.28
C VAL A 416 4.92 19.78 9.47
N GLY A 417 6.17 19.46 9.84
CA GLY A 417 6.48 18.61 10.98
C GLY A 417 6.06 19.22 12.32
N GLU A 418 6.28 20.53 12.49
CA GLU A 418 5.89 21.27 13.69
C GLU A 418 4.37 21.33 13.86
N ALA A 419 3.62 21.62 12.78
CA ALA A 419 2.17 21.62 12.79
C ALA A 419 1.58 20.25 13.16
N ILE A 420 2.13 19.16 12.61
CA ILE A 420 1.73 17.79 12.96
C ILE A 420 2.06 17.51 14.43
N THR A 421 3.27 17.88 14.88
CA THR A 421 3.75 17.67 16.26
C THR A 421 2.84 18.33 17.29
N GLU A 422 2.52 19.62 17.13
CA GLU A 422 1.68 20.37 18.07
C GLU A 422 0.30 19.72 18.23
N ASN A 423 -0.30 19.31 17.11
CA ASN A 423 -1.62 18.70 17.10
C ASN A 423 -1.62 17.29 17.71
N ILE A 424 -0.59 16.48 17.45
CA ILE A 424 -0.41 15.18 18.12
C ILE A 424 -0.31 15.37 19.63
N LEU A 425 0.53 16.30 20.11
CA LEU A 425 0.72 16.55 21.54
C LEU A 425 -0.59 17.05 22.21
N THR A 426 -1.38 17.84 21.48
CA THR A 426 -2.72 18.25 21.92
C THR A 426 -3.67 17.07 22.02
N CYS A 427 -3.65 16.14 21.07
CA CYS A 427 -4.43 14.91 21.13
C CYS A 427 -3.96 13.96 22.25
N LEU A 428 -2.64 13.81 22.43
CA LEU A 428 -2.01 12.97 23.45
C LEU A 428 -2.36 13.40 24.88
N ARG A 429 -2.52 14.71 25.13
CA ARG A 429 -2.99 15.24 26.42
C ARG A 429 -4.34 14.65 26.83
N LYS A 430 -5.22 14.30 25.88
CA LYS A 430 -6.47 13.60 26.17
C LYS A 430 -6.21 12.22 26.79
N ILE A 431 -5.28 11.45 26.22
CA ILE A 431 -4.90 10.12 26.73
C ILE A 431 -4.28 10.27 28.13
N SER A 432 -3.35 11.20 28.29
CA SER A 432 -2.66 11.46 29.57
C SER A 432 -3.64 11.79 30.69
N HIS A 433 -4.66 12.60 30.41
CA HIS A 433 -5.70 12.94 31.39
C HIS A 433 -6.62 11.76 31.70
N PHE A 434 -6.92 10.93 30.71
CA PHE A 434 -7.73 9.73 30.90
C PHE A 434 -7.04 8.68 31.78
N LEU A 435 -5.73 8.44 31.60
CA LEU A 435 -4.98 7.45 32.37
C LEU A 435 -4.70 7.86 33.83
N LYS A 436 -4.84 9.16 34.16
CA LYS A 436 -4.70 9.68 35.54
C LYS A 436 -5.98 9.57 36.38
N ARG A 437 -7.10 9.25 35.74
CA ARG A 437 -8.40 9.02 36.39
C ARG A 437 -8.56 7.55 36.71
#